data_AF-A0A1J3DRD1-F1
#
_entry.id   AF-A0A1J3DRD1-F1
#
_cell.length_a   1.000
_cell.length_b   1.000
_cell.length_c   1.000
_cell.angle_alpha   90.00
_cell.angle_beta   90.00
_cell.angle_gamma   90.00
#
_symmetry.space_group_name_H-M   'P 1'
#
loop_
_entity.id
_entity.type
_entity.pdbx_description
1 polymer ?
#
loop_
_entity_poly.entity_id
_entity_poly.type
_entity_poly.pdbx_seq_one_letter_code
_entity_poly.pdbx_strand_id
1 'polypeptide(L)'
;RKYDESNTLLVDDSPEKALCNPPHTGIFPHPYKYTDHVDCALGPNGELRKYLERLVDAENVQKFVAENPIGQSAIAETHESWELYSK
;
A
#
# COMPACT_ATOMS: atom_id res chain seq x y z
N ARG A 1 -5.46 -19.28 -12.53
CA ARG A 1 -5.49 -17.82 -12.76
C ARG A 1 -4.06 -17.31 -12.67
N LYS A 2 -3.66 -16.36 -13.51
CA LYS A 2 -2.34 -15.71 -13.42
C LYS A 2 -2.45 -14.48 -12.53
N TYR A 3 -1.39 -14.15 -11.81
CA TYR A 3 -1.28 -12.90 -11.06
C TYR A 3 -0.75 -11.78 -11.96
N ASP A 4 -1.34 -10.60 -11.85
CA ASP A 4 -1.02 -9.36 -12.55
C ASP A 4 -1.41 -8.14 -11.69
N GLU A 5 -1.25 -6.93 -12.21
CA GLU A 5 -1.55 -5.67 -11.51
C GLU A 5 -3.00 -5.53 -11.06
N SER A 6 -3.94 -6.20 -11.72
CA SER A 6 -5.36 -6.12 -11.37
C SER A 6 -5.73 -6.95 -10.13
N ASN A 7 -4.87 -7.89 -9.72
CA ASN A 7 -5.16 -8.84 -8.64
C ASN A 7 -3.99 -9.08 -7.67
N THR A 8 -2.94 -8.26 -7.74
CA THR A 8 -1.76 -8.34 -6.87
C THR A 8 -1.57 -7.02 -6.12
N LEU A 9 -1.40 -7.10 -4.81
CA LEU A 9 -1.12 -5.96 -3.94
C LEU A 9 0.21 -6.18 -3.18
N LEU A 10 1.10 -5.19 -3.19
CA LEU A 10 2.24 -5.09 -2.29
C LEU A 10 1.83 -4.38 -0.99
N VAL A 11 2.19 -4.96 0.15
CA VAL A 11 2.04 -4.33 1.46
C VAL A 11 3.43 -4.22 2.07
N ASP A 12 3.94 -3.00 2.18
CA ASP A 12 5.28 -2.73 2.70
C ASP A 12 5.33 -1.34 3.33
N ASP A 13 6.11 -1.11 4.38
CA ASP A 13 6.21 0.18 5.06
C ASP A 13 7.16 1.19 4.38
N SER A 14 7.80 0.78 3.28
CA SER A 14 8.72 1.57 2.45
C SER A 14 8.14 1.82 1.04
N PRO A 15 7.61 3.03 0.75
CA PRO A 15 7.11 3.40 -0.58
C PRO A 15 8.07 3.14 -1.74
N GLU A 16 9.37 3.28 -1.51
CA GLU A 16 10.43 3.10 -2.50
C GLU A 16 10.54 1.66 -3.05
N LYS A 17 10.05 0.66 -2.31
CA LYS A 17 10.07 -0.73 -2.78
C LYS A 17 9.04 -1.02 -3.87
N ALA A 18 8.11 -0.09 -4.12
CA ALA A 18 7.11 -0.21 -5.17
C ALA A 18 7.44 0.59 -6.44
N LEU A 19 8.61 1.24 -6.52
CA LEU A 19 8.96 2.15 -7.63
C LEU A 19 8.81 1.54 -9.03
N CYS A 20 9.13 0.25 -9.17
CA CYS A 20 9.05 -0.45 -10.44
C CYS A 20 7.69 -1.11 -10.70
N ASN A 21 6.76 -1.02 -9.74
CA ASN A 21 5.44 -1.60 -9.89
C ASN A 21 4.50 -0.60 -10.59
N PRO A 22 3.49 -1.08 -11.33
CA PRO A 22 2.45 -0.20 -11.86
C PRO A 22 1.80 0.64 -10.74
N PRO A 23 1.33 1.87 -11.04
CA PRO A 23 0.67 2.72 -10.06
C PRO A 23 -0.47 1.99 -9.33
N HIS A 24 -0.65 2.31 -8.05
CA HIS A 24 -1.74 1.78 -7.22
C HIS A 24 -1.72 0.26 -7.02
N THR A 25 -0.57 -0.40 -7.15
CA THR A 25 -0.40 -1.83 -6.82
C THR A 25 0.26 -2.05 -5.46
N GLY A 26 0.44 -0.98 -4.67
CA GLY A 26 1.03 -1.04 -3.33
C GLY A 26 0.31 -0.13 -2.35
N ILE A 27 0.29 -0.54 -1.08
CA ILE A 27 -0.12 0.28 0.07
C ILE A 27 1.02 0.32 1.08
N PHE A 28 1.15 1.45 1.77
CA PHE A 28 2.32 1.71 2.61
C PHE A 28 1.95 2.06 4.05
N PRO A 29 1.57 1.09 4.90
CA PRO A 29 1.30 1.34 6.32
C PRO A 29 2.47 2.05 7.00
N HIS A 30 2.20 2.73 8.12
CA HIS A 30 3.29 3.26 8.93
C HIS A 30 4.10 2.13 9.56
N PRO A 31 5.44 2.27 9.69
CA PRO A 31 6.27 1.25 10.31
C PRO A 31 5.84 0.93 11.74
N TYR A 32 5.89 -0.35 12.11
CA TYR A 32 5.64 -0.79 13.47
C TYR A 32 6.62 -0.15 14.45
N LYS A 33 6.10 0.33 15.59
CA LYS A 33 6.90 0.88 16.69
C LYS A 33 6.64 0.09 17.96
N TYR A 34 7.68 -0.52 18.54
CA TYR A 34 7.54 -1.34 19.75
C TYR A 34 7.01 -0.56 20.98
N THR A 35 7.13 0.76 20.96
CA THR A 35 6.61 1.67 22.00
C THR A 35 5.14 2.01 21.81
N ASP A 36 4.56 1.69 20.65
CA ASP A 36 3.13 1.86 20.40
C ASP A 36 2.36 0.64 20.91
N HIS A 37 2.01 0.68 22.20
CA HIS A 37 1.29 -0.40 22.85
C HIS A 37 -0.20 -0.49 22.46
N VAL A 38 -0.71 0.48 21.69
CA VAL A 38 -2.09 0.48 21.19
C VAL A 38 -2.17 0.15 19.70
N ASP A 39 -1.03 -0.16 19.05
CA ASP A 39 -1.01 -0.64 17.68
C ASP A 39 -1.88 -1.90 17.57
N CYS A 40 -2.89 -1.80 16.70
CA CYS A 40 -3.80 -2.87 16.40
C CYS A 40 -4.03 -3.01 14.89
N ALA A 41 -3.13 -2.50 14.04
CA ALA A 41 -3.32 -2.42 12.59
C ALA A 41 -3.66 -3.78 11.95
N LEU A 42 -3.02 -4.85 12.45
CA LEU A 42 -3.25 -6.25 12.03
C LEU A 42 -4.32 -6.98 12.86
N GLY A 43 -4.84 -6.36 13.93
CA GLY A 43 -5.83 -6.96 14.83
C GLY A 43 -7.22 -7.09 14.19
N PRO A 44 -8.18 -7.78 14.84
CA PRO A 44 -9.53 -8.01 14.30
C PRO A 44 -10.31 -6.76 13.89
N ASN A 45 -10.04 -5.64 14.55
CA ASN A 45 -10.64 -4.34 14.23
C ASN A 45 -9.66 -3.36 13.57
N GLY A 46 -8.47 -3.84 13.25
CA GLY A 46 -7.36 -3.06 12.71
C GLY A 46 -7.65 -2.50 11.33
N GLU A 47 -7.10 -1.33 11.07
CA GLU A 47 -7.31 -0.60 9.82
C GLU A 47 -6.84 -1.42 8.61
N LEU A 48 -5.63 -1.98 8.66
CA LEU A 48 -5.07 -2.77 7.56
C LEU A 48 -5.86 -4.05 7.31
N ARG A 49 -6.32 -4.72 8.37
CA ARG A 49 -7.17 -5.91 8.22
C ARG A 49 -8.49 -5.57 7.52
N LYS A 50 -9.20 -4.54 7.98
CA LYS A 50 -10.46 -4.09 7.38
C LYS A 50 -10.28 -3.62 5.94
N TYR A 51 -9.15 -3.00 5.64
CA TYR A 51 -8.80 -2.61 4.28
C TYR A 51 -8.71 -3.83 3.35
N LEU A 52 -7.98 -4.86 3.77
CA LEU A 52 -7.81 -6.09 2.99
C LEU A 52 -9.12 -6.88 2.87
N GLU A 53 -9.96 -6.89 3.91
CA GLU A 53 -11.30 -7.50 3.85
C GLU A 53 -12.17 -6.84 2.76
N ARG A 54 -12.13 -5.51 2.64
CA ARG A 54 -12.82 -4.77 1.56
C ARG A 54 -12.20 -5.00 0.18
N LEU A 55 -10.89 -5.17 0.11
CA LEU A 55 -10.16 -5.39 -1.14
C LEU A 55 -10.51 -6.74 -1.77
N VAL A 56 -10.77 -7.77 -0.97
CA VAL A 56 -11.14 -9.11 -1.47
C VAL A 56 -12.38 -9.08 -2.37
N ASP A 57 -13.32 -8.17 -2.09
CA ASP A 57 -14.54 -7.99 -2.88
C ASP A 57 -14.34 -7.07 -4.10
N ALA A 58 -13.17 -6.46 -4.26
CA ALA A 58 -12.88 -5.56 -5.37
C ALA A 58 -12.53 -6.34 -6.65
N GLU A 59 -13.07 -5.88 -7.79
CA GLU A 59 -12.79 -6.48 -9.09
C GLU A 59 -11.38 -6.16 -9.61
N ASN A 60 -10.77 -5.05 -9.16
CA ASN A 60 -9.48 -4.57 -9.63
C ASN A 60 -8.72 -3.85 -8.50
N VAL A 61 -7.53 -4.35 -8.18
CA VAL A 61 -6.67 -3.82 -7.11
C VAL A 61 -6.27 -2.37 -7.38
N GLN A 62 -5.79 -2.04 -8.58
CA GLN A 62 -5.33 -0.68 -8.89
C GLN A 62 -6.41 0.38 -8.69
N LYS A 63 -7.63 0.10 -9.17
CA LYS A 63 -8.77 1.00 -8.99
C LYS A 63 -9.13 1.14 -7.52
N PHE A 64 -9.20 0.02 -6.78
CA PHE A 64 -9.53 0.04 -5.37
C PHE A 64 -8.52 0.86 -4.56
N VAL A 65 -7.22 0.66 -4.79
CA VAL A 65 -6.16 1.38 -4.08
C VAL A 65 -6.17 2.87 -4.42
N ALA A 66 -6.41 3.23 -5.69
CA ALA A 66 -6.53 4.63 -6.09
C ALA A 66 -7.68 5.37 -5.39
N GLU A 67 -8.83 4.70 -5.23
CA GLU A 67 -10.03 5.27 -4.59
C GLU A 67 -9.99 5.19 -3.06
N ASN A 68 -9.14 4.32 -2.50
CA ASN A 68 -9.02 4.05 -1.07
C ASN A 68 -7.54 4.10 -0.67
N PRO A 69 -6.91 5.29 -0.61
CA PRO A 69 -5.54 5.40 -0.11
C PRO A 69 -5.49 5.07 1.39
N ILE A 70 -4.42 4.40 1.81
CA ILE A 70 -4.13 4.10 3.23
C ILE A 70 -2.62 4.19 3.47
N GLY A 71 -2.24 4.68 4.66
CA GLY A 71 -0.85 4.81 5.05
C GLY A 71 -0.14 5.99 4.37
N GLN A 72 1.13 5.79 4.05
CA GLN A 72 2.02 6.74 3.40
C GLN A 72 1.73 6.81 1.90
N SER A 73 2.01 7.98 1.30
CA SER A 73 1.84 8.18 -0.14
C SER A 73 2.88 7.38 -0.93
N ALA A 74 2.47 6.83 -2.08
CA ALA A 74 3.38 6.27 -3.06
C ALA A 74 4.37 7.34 -3.56
N ILE A 75 5.60 6.93 -3.88
CA ILE A 75 6.54 7.80 -4.59
C ILE A 75 6.11 7.86 -6.06
N ALA A 76 5.91 9.08 -6.54
CA ALA A 76 5.61 9.39 -7.93
C ALA A 76 6.59 10.47 -8.44
N GLU A 77 6.53 10.78 -9.74
CA GLU A 77 7.36 11.80 -10.38
C GLU A 77 7.28 13.19 -9.72
N THR A 78 6.18 13.46 -9.01
CA THR A 78 5.96 14.70 -8.26
C THR A 78 6.66 14.74 -6.89
N HIS A 79 7.33 13.67 -6.48
CA HIS A 79 8.03 13.60 -5.19
C HIS A 79 9.25 14.55 -5.19
N GLU A 80 9.48 15.28 -4.09
CA GLU A 80 10.56 16.28 -3.99
C GLU A 80 11.95 15.70 -4.26
N SER A 81 12.16 14.43 -3.88
CA SER A 81 13.39 13.68 -4.12
C SER A 81 13.33 12.79 -5.37
N TRP A 82 12.48 13.06 -6.37
CA TRP A 82 12.34 12.19 -7.54
C TRP A 82 13.65 11.92 -8.28
N GLU A 83 14.57 12.87 -8.31
CA GLU A 83 15.92 12.69 -8.89
C GLU A 83 16.75 11.58 -8.20
N LEU A 84 16.47 11.26 -6.94
CA LEU A 84 17.09 10.15 -6.23
C LEU A 84 16.52 8.81 -6.70
N TYR A 85 15.20 8.76 -6.92
CA TYR A 85 14.45 7.55 -7.21
C TYR A 85 14.40 7.19 -8.70
N SER A 86 14.63 8.15 -9.59
CA SER A 86 14.63 7.96 -11.06
C SER A 86 15.97 7.50 -11.63
N LYS A 87 16.96 7.22 -10.78
CA LYS A 87 18.29 6.70 -11.16
C LYS A 87 18.30 5.18 -11.17
#